data_AF-A0A4U0WVH6-F1
#
_entry.id   AF-A0A4U0WVH6-F1
#
_cell.length_a   1.000
_cell.length_b   1.000
_cell.length_c   1.000
_cell.angle_alpha   90.00
_cell.angle_beta   90.00
_cell.angle_gamma   90.00
#
_symmetry.space_group_name_H-M   'P 1'
#
loop_
_entity.id
_entity.type
_entity.pdbx_description
1 polymer ?
#
loop_
_entity_poly.entity_id
_entity_poly.type
_entity_poly.pdbx_seq_one_letter_code
_entity_poly.pdbx_strand_id
1 'polypeptide(L)'
;MARLSILSVLFFAAASLSAPNYGKNNNPPCRFAPLYSQDNVLEHPRDFAQDFLYWEGHFHQNNVGYNTANAMTYDGTLLDPTTGLATEKHPFSAASKELQHSTDNSGTITQSIHIMLLAHALDGDADAARFLAPNQPKKAAQQLAFQIMQTKLNTYLTFNATYPGFGGFLPWFLADKTMLTPTLDWVNRVPALDNGELIWAVYAAVQVLGESSQKEWKDLANGWQRWLDYTKKNAARVFYADAGKVCAVTTIKDQALPVGDARQSYKCEGSGTLNDPYEGELFMWWLYFFGGLSNANKQALLAVKRPQLVRKEYQMGNIGPITVQEGFWFSAHEQWKLLELPYLSIPLVQRLFLNAERVRTCNSAIQHIPGMFASVNNSTDSSGQIIGYISDAGIPSISNQTTFELDVVTPYSVFPVMLFDRGVAFAWWLDMAKGKKMQNPYGSTESTRVDGTAVSSFVSWDSKITTVVANLGGVAEFAASKMKRDGIYDEFIDVTQREYGMKFSQPLNGERQPLCLPTATVPDAGLVDYTQCSKGS
;
A
#
# COMPACT_ATOMS: atom_id res chain seq x y z
N MET A 1 -36.97 63.78 -13.86
CA MET A 1 -36.67 62.57 -14.65
C MET A 1 -35.50 61.85 -14.00
N ALA A 2 -35.77 60.86 -13.15
CA ALA A 2 -34.76 60.00 -12.54
C ALA A 2 -35.13 58.56 -12.92
N ARG A 3 -34.26 57.89 -13.68
CA ARG A 3 -34.44 56.48 -14.05
C ARG A 3 -33.71 55.62 -13.02
N LEU A 4 -34.49 54.87 -12.24
CA LEU A 4 -34.02 53.77 -11.42
C LEU A 4 -33.83 52.54 -12.34
N SER A 5 -32.59 52.06 -12.48
CA SER A 5 -32.31 50.76 -13.10
C SER A 5 -32.44 49.66 -12.05
N ILE A 6 -33.41 48.77 -12.22
CA ILE A 6 -33.56 47.55 -11.42
C ILE A 6 -32.63 46.49 -12.01
N LEU A 7 -31.62 46.09 -11.25
CA LEU A 7 -30.75 44.96 -11.56
C LEU A 7 -31.49 43.67 -11.14
N SER A 8 -31.86 42.84 -12.11
CA SER A 8 -32.37 41.49 -11.84
C SER A 8 -31.19 40.56 -11.55
N VAL A 9 -30.99 40.23 -10.27
CA VAL A 9 -30.08 39.15 -9.85
C VAL A 9 -30.82 37.82 -10.03
N LEU A 10 -30.46 37.08 -11.07
CA LEU A 10 -30.84 35.68 -11.26
C LEU A 10 -30.03 34.82 -10.28
N PHE A 11 -30.66 34.42 -9.17
CA PHE A 11 -30.17 33.33 -8.34
C PHE A 11 -30.35 32.02 -9.10
N PHE A 12 -29.25 31.43 -9.58
CA PHE A 12 -29.22 30.00 -9.89
C PHE A 12 -29.27 29.25 -8.55
N ALA A 13 -30.41 28.64 -8.25
CA ALA A 13 -30.49 27.62 -7.20
C ALA A 13 -29.68 26.42 -7.68
N ALA A 14 -28.47 26.24 -7.14
CA ALA A 14 -27.79 24.96 -7.22
C ALA A 14 -28.65 23.94 -6.48
N ALA A 15 -29.24 22.99 -7.22
CA ALA A 15 -29.90 21.86 -6.62
C ALA A 15 -28.81 21.04 -5.91
N SER A 16 -28.72 21.15 -4.59
CA SER A 16 -27.91 20.26 -3.76
C SER A 16 -28.46 18.85 -3.92
N LEU A 17 -27.83 18.05 -4.78
CA LEU A 17 -28.08 16.62 -4.86
C LEU A 17 -27.51 16.01 -3.58
N SER A 18 -28.37 15.84 -2.58
CA SER A 18 -28.03 15.16 -1.33
C SER A 18 -27.42 13.79 -1.62
N ALA A 19 -26.43 13.40 -0.80
CA ALA A 19 -25.84 12.07 -0.84
C ALA A 19 -26.92 10.96 -0.86
N PRO A 20 -26.64 9.81 -1.49
CA PRO A 20 -27.60 8.71 -1.53
C PRO A 20 -28.06 8.32 -0.12
N ASN A 21 -29.33 8.55 0.20
CA ASN A 21 -29.89 8.16 1.50
C ASN A 21 -30.34 6.70 1.42
N TYR A 22 -29.43 5.78 1.68
CA TYR A 22 -29.79 4.38 1.87
C TYR A 22 -30.60 4.29 3.17
N GLY A 23 -31.84 3.82 3.10
CA GLY A 23 -32.68 3.61 4.28
C GLY A 23 -31.97 2.77 5.34
N LYS A 24 -32.41 2.87 6.61
CA LYS A 24 -31.77 2.37 7.85
C LYS A 24 -31.20 0.92 7.87
N ASN A 25 -31.39 0.10 6.83
CA ASN A 25 -30.93 -1.29 6.73
C ASN A 25 -30.25 -1.67 5.38
N ASN A 26 -29.99 -0.75 4.44
CA ASN A 26 -29.53 -1.14 3.10
C ASN A 26 -28.03 -0.92 2.88
N ASN A 27 -27.34 -2.02 2.62
CA ASN A 27 -25.99 -2.04 2.07
C ASN A 27 -25.94 -1.29 0.73
N PRO A 28 -24.83 -0.61 0.41
CA PRO A 28 -24.69 0.09 -0.86
C PRO A 28 -24.72 -0.89 -2.04
N PRO A 29 -25.25 -0.49 -3.22
CA PRO A 29 -25.19 -1.32 -4.40
C PRO A 29 -23.73 -1.53 -4.85
N CYS A 30 -23.43 -2.63 -5.53
CA CYS A 30 -22.07 -2.92 -5.98
C CYS A 30 -21.49 -1.80 -6.83
N ARG A 31 -22.28 -1.34 -7.81
CA ARG A 31 -21.93 -0.25 -8.71
C ARG A 31 -22.26 1.12 -8.11
N PHE A 32 -21.75 1.43 -6.91
CA PHE A 32 -22.06 2.69 -6.21
C PHE A 32 -21.34 3.92 -6.76
N ALA A 33 -20.17 3.79 -7.40
CA ALA A 33 -19.37 4.96 -7.80
C ALA A 33 -20.12 5.92 -8.75
N PRO A 34 -20.88 5.45 -9.76
CA PRO A 34 -21.71 6.32 -10.58
C PRO A 34 -22.85 7.04 -9.85
N LEU A 35 -23.17 6.68 -8.60
CA LEU A 35 -24.21 7.34 -7.79
C LEU A 35 -23.71 8.61 -7.10
N TYR A 36 -22.40 8.83 -7.09
CA TYR A 36 -21.77 10.02 -6.52
C TYR A 36 -21.27 10.96 -7.62
N SER A 37 -21.53 12.26 -7.46
CA SER A 37 -20.80 13.31 -8.18
C SER A 37 -19.44 13.55 -7.52
N GLN A 38 -18.54 14.24 -8.23
CA GLN A 38 -17.28 14.68 -7.63
C GLN A 38 -17.53 15.61 -6.43
N ASP A 39 -18.46 16.57 -6.57
CA ASP A 39 -18.81 17.51 -5.51
C ASP A 39 -19.36 16.80 -4.26
N ASN A 40 -20.19 15.77 -4.43
CA ASN A 40 -20.70 14.96 -3.33
C ASN A 40 -19.57 14.31 -2.52
N VAL A 41 -18.52 13.83 -3.20
CA VAL A 41 -17.35 13.21 -2.56
C VAL A 41 -16.49 14.25 -1.85
N LEU A 42 -16.35 15.44 -2.41
CA LEU A 42 -15.59 16.53 -1.78
C LEU A 42 -16.30 17.09 -0.53
N GLU A 43 -17.62 17.23 -0.59
CA GLU A 43 -18.44 17.73 0.53
C GLU A 43 -18.62 16.67 1.63
N HIS A 44 -18.76 15.40 1.25
CA HIS A 44 -19.08 14.30 2.16
C HIS A 44 -18.18 13.06 1.96
N PRO A 45 -16.84 13.20 2.10
CA PRO A 45 -15.90 12.11 1.82
C PRO A 45 -16.10 10.90 2.73
N ARG A 46 -16.63 11.09 3.94
CA ARG A 46 -16.90 10.00 4.87
C ARG A 46 -18.02 9.08 4.39
N ASP A 47 -19.07 9.63 3.78
CA ASP A 47 -20.21 8.84 3.30
C ASP A 47 -19.77 7.95 2.14
N PHE A 48 -19.01 8.51 1.20
CA PHE A 48 -18.38 7.75 0.12
C PHE A 48 -17.45 6.65 0.67
N ALA A 49 -16.68 6.97 1.71
CA ALA A 49 -15.79 5.99 2.32
C ALA A 49 -16.51 4.80 2.93
N GLN A 50 -17.71 4.96 3.50
CA GLN A 50 -18.48 3.85 4.04
C GLN A 50 -18.92 2.85 2.96
N ASP A 51 -19.21 3.35 1.76
CA ASP A 51 -19.56 2.52 0.60
C ASP A 51 -18.32 1.82 0.04
N PHE A 52 -17.22 2.56 -0.08
CA PHE A 52 -15.90 2.05 -0.44
C PHE A 52 -15.47 0.92 0.50
N LEU A 53 -15.42 1.16 1.82
CA LEU A 53 -14.97 0.17 2.81
C LEU A 53 -15.85 -1.07 2.84
N TYR A 54 -17.16 -0.92 2.66
CA TYR A 54 -18.09 -2.04 2.59
C TYR A 54 -17.70 -3.01 1.46
N TRP A 55 -17.54 -2.48 0.25
CA TRP A 55 -17.26 -3.31 -0.92
C TRP A 55 -15.82 -3.81 -0.97
N GLU A 56 -14.85 -3.01 -0.55
CA GLU A 56 -13.48 -3.50 -0.36
C GLU A 56 -13.42 -4.64 0.67
N GLY A 57 -14.25 -4.59 1.71
CA GLY A 57 -14.39 -5.63 2.73
C GLY A 57 -14.76 -7.00 2.16
N HIS A 58 -15.50 -7.04 1.05
CA HIS A 58 -15.83 -8.29 0.38
C HIS A 58 -14.61 -8.99 -0.24
N PHE A 59 -13.48 -8.33 -0.45
CA PHE A 59 -12.24 -9.01 -0.82
C PHE A 59 -11.68 -9.91 0.30
N HIS A 60 -11.99 -9.59 1.56
CA HIS A 60 -11.52 -10.32 2.74
C HIS A 60 -12.29 -11.63 2.97
N GLN A 61 -12.14 -12.57 2.03
CA GLN A 61 -12.81 -13.87 2.05
C GLN A 61 -11.83 -15.02 1.80
N ASN A 62 -12.20 -16.20 2.28
CA ASN A 62 -11.48 -17.44 1.97
C ASN A 62 -11.44 -17.68 0.46
N ASN A 63 -10.29 -18.09 -0.08
CA ASN A 63 -10.08 -18.32 -1.51
C ASN A 63 -10.24 -17.08 -2.42
N VAL A 64 -10.32 -15.89 -1.82
CA VAL A 64 -10.31 -14.60 -2.54
C VAL A 64 -9.05 -13.83 -2.13
N GLY A 65 -9.09 -13.14 -0.97
CA GLY A 65 -7.94 -12.41 -0.46
C GLY A 65 -7.02 -13.23 0.44
N TYR A 66 -7.51 -14.29 1.08
CA TYR A 66 -6.67 -15.08 2.00
C TYR A 66 -7.18 -16.52 2.19
N ASN A 67 -6.36 -17.35 2.82
CA ASN A 67 -6.69 -18.70 3.24
C ASN A 67 -7.09 -18.70 4.72
N THR A 68 -8.33 -19.05 5.03
CA THR A 68 -8.81 -19.04 6.42
C THR A 68 -8.20 -20.14 7.29
N ALA A 69 -7.68 -21.23 6.68
CA ALA A 69 -7.11 -22.35 7.42
C ALA A 69 -5.75 -22.03 8.05
N ASN A 70 -4.94 -21.21 7.39
CA ASN A 70 -3.60 -20.80 7.87
C ASN A 70 -3.49 -19.28 8.09
N ALA A 71 -4.56 -18.52 7.81
CA ALA A 71 -4.67 -17.06 7.87
C ALA A 71 -3.65 -16.30 6.98
N MET A 72 -3.05 -16.96 5.99
CA MET A 72 -2.10 -16.37 5.06
C MET A 72 -2.84 -15.75 3.89
N THR A 73 -2.42 -14.56 3.48
CA THR A 73 -2.99 -13.93 2.29
C THR A 73 -2.54 -14.62 1.02
N TYR A 74 -3.37 -14.48 -0.01
CA TYR A 74 -2.97 -14.68 -1.39
C TYR A 74 -2.56 -13.32 -1.96
N ASP A 75 -1.80 -13.33 -3.04
CA ASP A 75 -1.59 -12.20 -3.94
C ASP A 75 -2.91 -11.49 -4.28
N GLY A 76 -3.85 -12.31 -4.75
CA GLY A 76 -5.12 -11.89 -5.27
C GLY A 76 -5.83 -13.02 -5.99
N THR A 77 -6.87 -12.68 -6.73
CA THR A 77 -7.63 -13.65 -7.53
C THR A 77 -8.10 -13.04 -8.84
N LEU A 78 -8.02 -13.85 -9.91
CA LEU A 78 -8.60 -13.52 -11.21
C LEU A 78 -10.12 -13.47 -11.08
N LEU A 79 -10.71 -12.60 -11.87
CA LEU A 79 -12.15 -12.46 -12.01
C LEU A 79 -12.57 -12.97 -13.38
N ASP A 80 -13.70 -13.68 -13.43
CA ASP A 80 -14.34 -14.00 -14.69
C ASP A 80 -14.66 -12.69 -15.44
N PRO A 81 -14.17 -12.51 -16.68
CA PRO A 81 -14.32 -11.24 -17.39
C PRO A 81 -15.78 -10.83 -17.63
N THR A 82 -16.76 -11.74 -17.53
CA THR A 82 -18.17 -11.41 -17.76
C THR A 82 -18.90 -11.12 -16.46
N THR A 83 -18.73 -11.96 -15.44
CA THR A 83 -19.49 -11.93 -14.20
C THR A 83 -18.81 -11.13 -13.10
N GLY A 84 -17.48 -10.98 -13.14
CA GLY A 84 -16.71 -10.34 -12.09
C GLY A 84 -16.55 -11.19 -10.82
N LEU A 85 -16.94 -12.46 -10.87
CA LEU A 85 -16.76 -13.42 -9.77
C LEU A 85 -15.36 -14.01 -9.79
N ALA A 86 -14.83 -14.33 -8.60
CA ALA A 86 -13.52 -14.96 -8.48
C ALA A 86 -13.47 -16.31 -9.21
N THR A 87 -12.39 -16.55 -9.96
CA THR A 87 -12.16 -17.79 -10.73
C THR A 87 -10.93 -18.53 -10.24
N GLU A 88 -9.75 -17.97 -10.48
CA GLU A 88 -8.46 -18.57 -10.19
C GLU A 88 -7.66 -17.65 -9.26
N LYS A 89 -7.46 -18.12 -8.03
CA LYS A 89 -6.60 -17.43 -7.07
C LYS A 89 -5.14 -17.61 -7.46
N HIS A 90 -4.34 -16.57 -7.26
CA HIS A 90 -2.90 -16.71 -7.21
C HIS A 90 -2.52 -17.43 -5.91
N PRO A 91 -1.97 -18.66 -5.96
CA PRO A 91 -1.76 -19.47 -4.76
C PRO A 91 -0.57 -18.98 -3.92
N PHE A 92 0.17 -17.97 -4.38
CA PHE A 92 1.34 -17.40 -3.73
C PHE A 92 1.05 -16.04 -3.08
N SER A 93 1.96 -15.59 -2.23
CA SER A 93 1.98 -14.30 -1.54
C SER A 93 3.40 -14.07 -1.00
N ALA A 94 3.67 -12.91 -0.39
CA ALA A 94 4.98 -12.56 0.15
C ALA A 94 4.85 -11.57 1.31
N ALA A 95 5.95 -11.30 2.03
CA ALA A 95 5.95 -10.33 3.15
C ALA A 95 5.54 -8.92 2.67
N SER A 96 5.98 -8.55 1.47
CA SER A 96 5.49 -7.51 0.55
C SER A 96 5.67 -7.95 -0.92
N LYS A 97 5.51 -7.08 -1.92
CA LYS A 97 6.06 -7.19 -3.27
C LYS A 97 7.03 -6.03 -3.45
N GLU A 98 8.20 -6.33 -4.00
CA GLU A 98 8.78 -5.54 -5.08
C GLU A 98 9.36 -6.49 -6.15
N LEU A 99 9.27 -6.11 -7.43
CA LEU A 99 9.66 -6.96 -8.55
C LEU A 99 11.12 -6.68 -8.94
N GLN A 100 12.00 -7.67 -8.80
CA GLN A 100 13.33 -7.63 -9.41
C GLN A 100 13.43 -8.64 -10.56
N HIS A 101 13.55 -8.12 -11.79
CA HIS A 101 13.88 -8.75 -13.08
C HIS A 101 13.93 -10.30 -13.10
N SER A 102 12.77 -10.94 -12.99
CA SER A 102 12.59 -12.32 -13.40
C SER A 102 11.45 -12.33 -14.43
N THR A 103 11.62 -13.10 -15.49
CA THR A 103 10.79 -13.09 -16.71
C THR A 103 9.35 -13.57 -16.53
N ASP A 104 8.97 -13.94 -15.30
CA ASP A 104 7.64 -14.46 -15.00
C ASP A 104 6.89 -13.42 -14.17
N ASN A 105 6.06 -12.67 -14.89
CA ASN A 105 5.31 -11.49 -14.48
C ASN A 105 4.23 -11.81 -13.45
N SER A 106 4.40 -11.30 -12.23
CA SER A 106 3.33 -10.81 -11.34
C SER A 106 3.90 -10.69 -9.92
N GLY A 107 3.13 -10.08 -9.04
CA GLY A 107 3.12 -10.59 -7.67
C GLY A 107 3.46 -9.59 -6.60
N THR A 108 2.76 -9.56 -5.47
CA THR A 108 2.06 -8.41 -4.82
C THR A 108 2.28 -8.35 -3.29
N ILE A 109 2.25 -7.14 -2.71
CA ILE A 109 2.34 -6.79 -1.28
C ILE A 109 1.11 -7.28 -0.55
N THR A 110 1.27 -8.23 0.36
CA THR A 110 0.09 -9.01 0.79
C THR A 110 0.03 -9.26 2.29
N GLN A 111 1.16 -9.43 3.00
CA GLN A 111 1.11 -9.67 4.46
C GLN A 111 1.15 -8.39 5.29
N SER A 112 2.03 -7.42 4.96
CA SER A 112 2.15 -6.15 5.69
C SER A 112 0.81 -5.42 5.77
N ILE A 113 0.15 -5.21 4.63
CA ILE A 113 -1.16 -4.55 4.52
C ILE A 113 -2.24 -5.25 5.32
N HIS A 114 -2.28 -6.59 5.25
CA HIS A 114 -3.26 -7.34 6.00
C HIS A 114 -3.10 -7.09 7.48
N ILE A 115 -1.86 -7.16 8.00
CA ILE A 115 -1.58 -6.92 9.41
C ILE A 115 -1.87 -5.46 9.80
N MET A 116 -1.59 -4.48 8.93
CA MET A 116 -1.94 -3.08 9.17
C MET A 116 -3.46 -2.89 9.34
N LEU A 117 -4.26 -3.45 8.44
CA LEU A 117 -5.72 -3.46 8.55
C LEU A 117 -6.18 -4.15 9.85
N LEU A 118 -5.59 -5.31 10.18
CA LEU A 118 -5.94 -6.04 11.40
C LEU A 118 -5.56 -5.25 12.66
N ALA A 119 -4.47 -4.48 12.65
CA ALA A 119 -4.10 -3.62 13.78
C ALA A 119 -5.19 -2.57 14.07
N HIS A 120 -5.71 -1.91 13.04
CA HIS A 120 -6.86 -1.00 13.18
C HIS A 120 -8.11 -1.71 13.70
N ALA A 121 -8.42 -2.89 13.15
CA ALA A 121 -9.56 -3.65 13.63
C ALA A 121 -9.42 -4.07 15.09
N LEU A 122 -8.22 -4.45 15.54
CA LEU A 122 -7.90 -4.80 16.93
C LEU A 122 -8.05 -3.59 17.86
N ASP A 123 -7.59 -2.42 17.45
CA ASP A 123 -7.76 -1.15 18.19
C ASP A 123 -9.25 -0.78 18.32
N GLY A 124 -10.05 -1.31 17.40
CA GLY A 124 -11.45 -0.99 17.29
C GLY A 124 -11.62 0.29 16.48
N ASP A 125 -11.05 0.36 15.30
CA ASP A 125 -11.44 1.37 14.34
C ASP A 125 -12.83 1.01 13.74
N ALA A 126 -13.71 2.01 13.58
CA ALA A 126 -15.06 1.79 13.05
C ALA A 126 -15.07 1.59 11.53
N ASP A 127 -14.17 2.26 10.81
CA ASP A 127 -13.97 2.12 9.37
C ASP A 127 -13.33 0.74 9.06
N ALA A 128 -12.40 0.27 9.91
CA ALA A 128 -11.88 -1.11 9.81
C ALA A 128 -12.95 -2.17 10.12
N ALA A 129 -13.86 -1.89 11.06
CA ALA A 129 -15.01 -2.76 11.32
C ALA A 129 -16.00 -2.77 10.15
N ARG A 130 -16.22 -1.63 9.48
CA ARG A 130 -17.01 -1.53 8.25
C ARG A 130 -16.44 -2.42 7.14
N PHE A 131 -15.12 -2.52 7.05
CA PHE A 131 -14.44 -3.42 6.13
C PHE A 131 -14.58 -4.90 6.54
N LEU A 132 -14.16 -5.28 7.75
CA LEU A 132 -14.04 -6.70 8.14
C LEU A 132 -15.37 -7.37 8.48
N ALA A 133 -16.31 -6.62 9.06
CA ALA A 133 -17.55 -7.17 9.56
C ALA A 133 -18.71 -6.16 9.46
N PRO A 134 -19.04 -5.68 8.23
CA PRO A 134 -19.95 -4.55 8.01
C PRO A 134 -21.35 -4.70 8.62
N ASN A 135 -21.81 -5.94 8.80
CA ASN A 135 -23.14 -6.27 9.30
C ASN A 135 -23.12 -6.77 10.76
N GLN A 136 -22.00 -6.61 11.45
CA GLN A 136 -21.80 -7.09 12.82
C GLN A 136 -21.36 -5.96 13.75
N PRO A 137 -21.54 -6.11 15.08
CA PRO A 137 -20.97 -5.16 16.02
C PRO A 137 -19.45 -5.09 15.87
N LYS A 138 -18.89 -3.91 16.08
CA LYS A 138 -17.42 -3.64 16.10
C LYS A 138 -16.59 -4.69 16.85
N LYS A 139 -17.10 -5.19 17.98
CA LYS A 139 -16.44 -6.24 18.77
C LYS A 139 -16.23 -7.56 18.00
N ALA A 140 -17.10 -7.86 17.04
CA ALA A 140 -16.94 -9.03 16.17
C ALA A 140 -15.75 -8.85 15.21
N ALA A 141 -15.54 -7.65 14.65
CA ALA A 141 -14.36 -7.35 13.83
C ALA A 141 -13.06 -7.48 14.64
N GLN A 142 -13.05 -6.97 15.88
CA GLN A 142 -11.93 -7.14 16.83
C GLN A 142 -11.61 -8.63 17.07
N GLN A 143 -12.64 -9.44 17.35
CA GLN A 143 -12.46 -10.86 17.62
C GLN A 143 -11.98 -11.63 16.38
N LEU A 144 -12.51 -11.30 15.20
CA LEU A 144 -12.07 -11.87 13.94
C LEU A 144 -10.59 -11.54 13.68
N ALA A 145 -10.20 -10.28 13.87
CA ALA A 145 -8.81 -9.86 13.70
C ALA A 145 -7.86 -10.56 14.67
N PHE A 146 -8.27 -10.72 15.93
CA PHE A 146 -7.52 -11.48 16.94
C PHE A 146 -7.31 -12.94 16.52
N GLN A 147 -8.37 -13.62 16.07
CA GLN A 147 -8.30 -15.02 15.61
C GLN A 147 -7.39 -15.17 14.40
N ILE A 148 -7.48 -14.27 13.42
CA ILE A 148 -6.61 -14.27 12.24
C ILE A 148 -5.15 -14.08 12.65
N MET A 149 -4.85 -13.10 13.50
CA MET A 149 -3.48 -12.86 13.98
C MET A 149 -2.91 -14.03 14.78
N GLN A 150 -3.75 -14.73 15.56
CA GLN A 150 -3.35 -15.93 16.28
C GLN A 150 -3.01 -17.09 15.33
N THR A 151 -3.88 -17.37 14.36
CA THR A 151 -3.63 -18.42 13.35
C THR A 151 -2.40 -18.09 12.51
N LYS A 152 -2.26 -16.83 12.06
CA LYS A 152 -1.13 -16.38 11.25
C LYS A 152 0.20 -16.56 11.99
N LEU A 153 0.26 -16.24 13.29
CA LEU A 153 1.47 -16.47 14.11
C LEU A 153 1.84 -17.96 14.15
N ASN A 154 0.87 -18.85 14.35
CA ASN A 154 1.13 -20.29 14.37
C ASN A 154 1.68 -20.79 13.01
N THR A 155 1.16 -20.25 11.91
CA THR A 155 1.66 -20.56 10.56
C THR A 155 3.11 -20.08 10.39
N TYR A 156 3.44 -18.87 10.84
CA TYR A 156 4.80 -18.32 10.77
C TYR A 156 5.79 -19.13 11.59
N LEU A 157 5.41 -19.55 12.81
CA LEU A 157 6.25 -20.39 13.66
C LEU A 157 6.49 -21.78 13.05
N THR A 158 5.47 -22.35 12.39
CA THR A 158 5.59 -23.63 11.68
C THR A 158 6.51 -23.52 10.48
N PHE A 159 6.39 -22.43 9.70
CA PHE A 159 7.30 -22.13 8.59
C PHE A 159 8.74 -22.01 9.10
N ASN A 160 8.97 -21.23 10.14
CA ASN A 160 10.31 -21.03 10.71
C ASN A 160 10.92 -22.32 11.28
N ALA A 161 10.10 -23.21 11.86
CA ALA A 161 10.57 -24.51 12.33
C ALA A 161 11.00 -25.42 11.17
N THR A 162 10.33 -25.31 10.01
CA THR A 162 10.59 -26.13 8.82
C THR A 162 11.75 -25.57 7.99
N TYR A 163 11.85 -24.24 7.89
CA TYR A 163 12.83 -23.52 7.08
C TYR A 163 13.60 -22.48 7.92
N PRO A 164 14.39 -22.93 8.92
CA PRO A 164 15.04 -22.03 9.88
C PRO A 164 16.16 -21.18 9.25
N GLY A 165 16.61 -21.50 8.04
CA GLY A 165 17.61 -20.70 7.30
C GLY A 165 17.09 -19.33 6.89
N PHE A 166 15.76 -19.13 6.85
CA PHE A 166 15.19 -17.80 6.65
C PHE A 166 15.27 -16.92 7.90
N GLY A 167 15.64 -17.43 9.07
CA GLY A 167 15.87 -16.60 10.26
C GLY A 167 14.64 -15.82 10.77
N GLY A 168 13.44 -16.31 10.49
CA GLY A 168 12.17 -15.68 10.85
C GLY A 168 11.58 -14.77 9.78
N PHE A 169 12.33 -14.47 8.72
CA PHE A 169 11.88 -13.73 7.55
C PHE A 169 11.08 -14.64 6.62
N LEU A 170 10.27 -14.04 5.73
CA LEU A 170 9.51 -14.78 4.73
C LEU A 170 10.08 -14.55 3.32
N PRO A 171 10.26 -15.59 2.51
CA PRO A 171 10.41 -15.46 1.07
C PRO A 171 9.05 -15.14 0.44
N TRP A 172 8.96 -15.19 -0.89
CA TRP A 172 7.66 -15.46 -1.51
C TRP A 172 7.28 -16.92 -1.28
N PHE A 173 6.02 -17.18 -0.95
CA PHE A 173 5.54 -18.47 -0.50
C PHE A 173 4.20 -18.85 -1.12
N LEU A 174 3.95 -20.16 -1.19
CA LEU A 174 2.63 -20.73 -1.47
C LEU A 174 1.79 -20.74 -0.19
N ALA A 175 0.59 -20.18 -0.27
CA ALA A 175 -0.36 -20.01 0.83
C ALA A 175 -1.61 -20.90 0.70
N ASP A 176 -1.74 -21.66 -0.39
CA ASP A 176 -2.89 -22.52 -0.72
C ASP A 176 -2.98 -23.78 0.15
N LYS A 177 -1.88 -24.17 0.80
CA LYS A 177 -1.79 -25.30 1.73
C LYS A 177 -1.67 -24.82 3.18
N THR A 178 -2.00 -25.70 4.13
CA THR A 178 -1.89 -25.39 5.57
C THR A 178 -0.46 -25.00 5.97
N MET A 179 0.55 -25.67 5.42
CA MET A 179 1.96 -25.32 5.62
C MET A 179 2.45 -24.47 4.46
N LEU A 180 3.11 -23.35 4.81
CA LEU A 180 3.80 -22.51 3.84
C LEU A 180 5.02 -23.23 3.28
N THR A 181 5.25 -23.04 1.98
CA THR A 181 6.50 -23.43 1.31
C THR A 181 6.95 -22.27 0.44
N PRO A 182 8.27 -22.01 0.29
CA PRO A 182 8.73 -21.03 -0.69
C PRO A 182 8.21 -21.40 -2.09
N THR A 183 7.93 -20.40 -2.93
CA THR A 183 7.72 -20.66 -4.36
C THR A 183 9.01 -21.19 -4.97
N LEU A 184 8.92 -21.87 -6.12
CA LEU A 184 10.09 -22.57 -6.72
C LEU A 184 11.26 -21.63 -6.98
N ASP A 185 10.96 -20.42 -7.44
CA ASP A 185 11.89 -19.34 -7.73
C ASP A 185 12.44 -18.66 -6.46
N TRP A 186 11.81 -18.82 -5.30
CA TRP A 186 12.25 -18.23 -4.02
C TRP A 186 12.78 -19.25 -3.01
N VAL A 187 12.99 -20.50 -3.42
CA VAL A 187 13.77 -21.47 -2.63
C VAL A 187 15.16 -20.89 -2.37
N ASN A 188 15.56 -20.86 -1.10
CA ASN A 188 16.84 -20.30 -0.66
C ASN A 188 17.06 -18.82 -1.00
N ARG A 189 16.00 -18.02 -1.22
CA ARG A 189 16.10 -16.58 -1.51
C ARG A 189 15.14 -15.82 -0.61
N VAL A 190 15.59 -14.71 -0.04
CA VAL A 190 14.76 -13.89 0.85
C VAL A 190 14.93 -12.40 0.56
N PRO A 191 13.83 -11.66 0.33
CA PRO A 191 13.91 -10.23 0.05
C PRO A 191 13.85 -9.40 1.34
N ALA A 192 14.69 -8.38 1.43
CA ALA A 192 14.77 -7.50 2.60
C ALA A 192 13.65 -6.45 2.62
N LEU A 193 13.30 -5.90 1.46
CA LEU A 193 12.30 -4.84 1.32
C LEU A 193 10.96 -5.29 1.92
N ASP A 194 10.52 -6.46 1.47
CA ASP A 194 9.29 -7.12 1.85
C ASP A 194 9.17 -7.40 3.34
N ASN A 195 10.27 -7.87 3.90
CA ASN A 195 10.32 -8.12 5.33
C ASN A 195 10.39 -6.81 6.12
N GLY A 196 10.89 -5.72 5.55
CA GLY A 196 10.88 -4.40 6.18
C GLY A 196 9.46 -3.93 6.48
N GLU A 197 8.60 -3.99 5.47
CA GLU A 197 7.17 -3.67 5.61
C GLU A 197 6.46 -4.59 6.62
N LEU A 198 6.61 -5.91 6.46
CA LEU A 198 5.94 -6.86 7.35
C LEU A 198 6.31 -6.63 8.83
N ILE A 199 7.58 -6.32 9.09
CA ILE A 199 8.08 -6.15 10.45
C ILE A 199 7.50 -4.91 11.12
N TRP A 200 7.38 -3.78 10.42
CA TRP A 200 6.82 -2.57 11.00
C TRP A 200 5.29 -2.66 11.15
N ALA A 201 4.59 -3.32 10.24
CA ALA A 201 3.19 -3.68 10.41
C ALA A 201 2.95 -4.55 11.66
N VAL A 202 3.78 -5.59 11.87
CA VAL A 202 3.70 -6.43 13.09
C VAL A 202 4.09 -5.63 14.34
N TYR A 203 5.07 -4.73 14.24
CA TYR A 203 5.48 -3.86 15.34
C TYR A 203 4.32 -2.98 15.81
N ALA A 204 3.54 -2.41 14.89
CA ALA A 204 2.30 -1.70 15.18
C ALA A 204 1.22 -2.62 15.78
N ALA A 205 0.99 -3.81 15.23
CA ALA A 205 -0.01 -4.74 15.77
C ALA A 205 0.32 -5.20 17.21
N VAL A 206 1.61 -5.42 17.52
CA VAL A 206 2.07 -5.74 18.88
C VAL A 206 1.75 -4.61 19.85
N GLN A 207 1.89 -3.36 19.41
CA GLN A 207 1.53 -2.19 20.21
C GLN A 207 0.05 -2.24 20.60
N VAL A 208 -0.83 -2.37 19.61
CA VAL A 208 -2.28 -2.40 19.83
C VAL A 208 -2.70 -3.58 20.72
N LEU A 209 -2.21 -4.79 20.44
CA LEU A 209 -2.51 -5.97 21.26
C LEU A 209 -2.02 -5.81 22.71
N GLY A 210 -0.85 -5.18 22.91
CA GLY A 210 -0.22 -4.98 24.20
C GLY A 210 -0.97 -4.00 25.12
N GLU A 211 -1.72 -3.05 24.53
CA GLU A 211 -2.54 -2.08 25.27
C GLU A 211 -3.87 -2.64 25.76
N SER A 212 -4.32 -3.77 25.22
CA SER A 212 -5.54 -4.43 25.66
C SER A 212 -5.47 -4.81 27.14
N SER A 213 -6.59 -4.70 27.86
CA SER A 213 -6.71 -5.19 29.24
C SER A 213 -6.88 -6.72 29.31
N GLN A 214 -7.16 -7.38 28.18
CA GLN A 214 -7.44 -8.81 28.11
C GLN A 214 -6.13 -9.63 28.10
N LYS A 215 -6.02 -10.62 28.98
CA LYS A 215 -4.81 -11.44 29.13
C LYS A 215 -4.42 -12.15 27.83
N GLU A 216 -5.39 -12.77 27.16
CA GLU A 216 -5.19 -13.49 25.89
C GLU A 216 -4.65 -12.59 24.77
N TRP A 217 -5.03 -11.31 24.74
CA TRP A 217 -4.51 -10.34 23.78
C TRP A 217 -3.06 -9.99 24.05
N LYS A 218 -2.71 -9.79 25.33
CA LYS A 218 -1.32 -9.60 25.75
C LYS A 218 -0.47 -10.85 25.48
N ASP A 219 -1.02 -12.04 25.67
CA ASP A 219 -0.32 -13.30 25.36
C ASP A 219 -0.03 -13.41 23.85
N LEU A 220 -0.99 -13.01 23.00
CA LEU A 220 -0.78 -12.94 21.55
C LEU A 220 0.25 -11.85 21.17
N ALA A 221 0.20 -10.68 21.80
CA ALA A 221 1.20 -9.61 21.63
C ALA A 221 2.61 -10.13 21.93
N ASN A 222 2.76 -10.86 23.05
CA ASN A 222 4.04 -11.47 23.44
C ASN A 222 4.51 -12.53 22.43
N GLY A 223 3.58 -13.28 21.84
CA GLY A 223 3.87 -14.23 20.76
C GLY A 223 4.48 -13.56 19.54
N TRP A 224 3.84 -12.50 19.04
CA TRP A 224 4.34 -11.71 17.93
C TRP A 224 5.62 -10.94 18.26
N GLN A 225 5.75 -10.42 19.49
CA GLN A 225 6.98 -9.78 19.96
C GLN A 225 8.17 -10.75 19.96
N ARG A 226 7.96 -12.02 20.36
CA ARG A 226 9.01 -13.04 20.26
C ARG A 226 9.43 -13.33 18.82
N TRP A 227 8.48 -13.32 17.88
CA TRP A 227 8.81 -13.44 16.46
C TRP A 227 9.63 -12.23 15.98
N LEU A 228 9.23 -10.99 16.31
CA LEU A 228 10.00 -9.78 16.02
C LEU A 228 11.41 -9.84 16.61
N ASP A 229 11.55 -10.23 17.88
CA ASP A 229 12.85 -10.29 18.53
C ASP A 229 13.78 -11.32 17.87
N TYR A 230 13.22 -12.38 17.31
CA TYR A 230 13.96 -13.33 16.50
C TYR A 230 14.47 -12.73 15.19
N THR A 231 13.67 -11.91 14.50
CA THR A 231 14.14 -11.19 13.30
C THR A 231 15.22 -10.17 13.63
N LYS A 232 15.13 -9.44 14.77
CA LYS A 232 16.20 -8.53 15.26
C LYS A 232 17.55 -9.25 15.35
N LYS A 233 17.54 -10.44 15.98
CA LYS A 233 18.75 -11.26 16.20
C LYS A 233 19.41 -11.70 14.88
N ASN A 234 18.63 -11.96 13.84
CA ASN A 234 19.13 -12.54 12.59
C ASN A 234 19.33 -11.50 11.47
N ALA A 235 18.72 -10.32 11.55
CA ALA A 235 18.68 -9.33 10.47
C ALA A 235 20.06 -9.01 9.88
N ALA A 236 21.02 -8.62 10.72
CA ALA A 236 22.36 -8.27 10.24
C ALA A 236 23.10 -9.47 9.63
N ARG A 237 22.95 -10.67 10.19
CA ARG A 237 23.59 -11.88 9.66
C ARG A 237 23.03 -12.30 8.30
N VAL A 238 21.74 -12.08 8.06
CA VAL A 238 21.07 -12.46 6.81
C VAL A 238 21.26 -11.40 5.73
N PHE A 239 21.21 -10.11 6.06
CA PHE A 239 21.07 -9.06 5.05
C PHE A 239 22.17 -7.99 5.03
N TYR A 240 22.97 -7.84 6.09
CA TYR A 240 23.98 -6.78 6.13
C TYR A 240 25.29 -7.27 5.51
N ALA A 241 25.63 -6.73 4.34
CA ALA A 241 26.82 -7.08 3.57
C ALA A 241 28.02 -6.16 3.83
N ASP A 242 28.04 -5.52 5.00
CA ASP A 242 29.05 -4.57 5.46
C ASP A 242 29.10 -3.24 4.66
N ALA A 243 29.85 -2.26 5.17
CA ALA A 243 30.05 -0.94 4.55
C ALA A 243 28.75 -0.21 4.19
N GLY A 244 27.70 -0.43 4.98
CA GLY A 244 26.38 0.17 4.76
C GLY A 244 25.51 -0.55 3.73
N LYS A 245 26.02 -1.60 3.07
CA LYS A 245 25.26 -2.33 2.05
C LYS A 245 24.29 -3.30 2.71
N VAL A 246 23.03 -3.23 2.28
CA VAL A 246 21.96 -4.14 2.67
C VAL A 246 21.52 -4.88 1.42
N CYS A 247 21.54 -6.21 1.42
CA CYS A 247 21.11 -6.99 0.28
C CYS A 247 19.63 -6.72 -0.01
N ALA A 248 19.29 -6.42 -1.27
CA ALA A 248 17.88 -6.37 -1.68
C ALA A 248 17.26 -7.77 -1.61
N VAL A 249 17.98 -8.76 -2.16
CA VAL A 249 17.71 -10.19 -2.00
C VAL A 249 18.96 -10.88 -1.47
N THR A 250 18.79 -11.72 -0.45
CA THR A 250 19.83 -12.61 0.06
C THR A 250 19.64 -14.01 -0.47
N THR A 251 20.68 -14.57 -1.09
CA THR A 251 20.81 -16.00 -1.34
C THR A 251 21.26 -16.72 -0.06
N ILE A 252 20.50 -17.73 0.34
CA ILE A 252 20.75 -18.62 1.47
C ILE A 252 21.41 -19.88 0.93
N LYS A 253 22.36 -20.47 1.65
CA LYS A 253 22.98 -21.72 1.16
C LYS A 253 22.05 -22.92 1.25
N ASP A 254 21.33 -23.04 2.35
CA ASP A 254 20.34 -24.09 2.56
C ASP A 254 19.29 -23.64 3.59
N GLN A 255 18.06 -23.39 3.15
CA GLN A 255 16.95 -22.93 3.98
C GLN A 255 16.56 -23.91 5.10
N ALA A 256 16.93 -25.19 5.00
CA ALA A 256 16.68 -26.18 6.04
C ALA A 256 17.69 -26.10 7.20
N LEU A 257 18.85 -25.44 7.00
CA LEU A 257 19.86 -25.28 8.03
C LEU A 257 19.58 -24.04 8.89
N PRO A 258 19.64 -24.14 10.23
CA PRO A 258 19.48 -22.99 11.11
C PRO A 258 20.46 -21.86 10.80
N VAL A 259 20.07 -20.61 11.08
CA VAL A 259 20.92 -19.44 10.83
C VAL A 259 22.34 -19.58 11.36
N GLY A 260 22.47 -20.16 12.55
CA GLY A 260 23.73 -20.36 13.26
C GLY A 260 24.59 -21.55 12.82
N ASP A 261 24.09 -22.44 11.95
CA ASP A 261 24.82 -23.66 11.53
C ASP A 261 26.13 -23.28 10.81
N ALA A 262 27.21 -24.01 11.09
CA ALA A 262 28.53 -23.73 10.53
C ALA A 262 28.59 -23.93 9.00
N ARG A 263 27.67 -24.74 8.44
CA ARG A 263 27.55 -24.97 7.00
C ARG A 263 26.70 -23.91 6.31
N GLN A 264 25.98 -23.07 7.05
CA GLN A 264 25.12 -22.03 6.51
C GLN A 264 25.93 -20.80 6.05
N SER A 265 25.48 -20.15 4.98
CA SER A 265 26.04 -18.88 4.53
C SER A 265 24.99 -18.02 3.83
N TYR A 266 25.20 -16.70 3.87
CA TYR A 266 24.33 -15.70 3.27
C TYR A 266 25.15 -14.81 2.34
N LYS A 267 24.59 -14.45 1.19
CA LYS A 267 25.23 -13.55 0.23
C LYS A 267 24.17 -12.71 -0.48
N CYS A 268 24.47 -11.45 -0.75
CA CYS A 268 23.61 -10.67 -1.64
C CYS A 268 23.56 -11.31 -3.03
N GLU A 269 22.36 -11.34 -3.60
CA GLU A 269 22.15 -11.73 -4.98
C GLU A 269 22.56 -10.59 -5.91
N GLY A 270 23.49 -10.86 -6.83
CA GLY A 270 24.03 -9.85 -7.73
C GLY A 270 24.62 -8.64 -7.00
N SER A 271 24.31 -7.44 -7.50
CA SER A 271 24.71 -6.15 -6.92
C SER A 271 23.54 -5.36 -6.33
N GLY A 272 22.34 -5.96 -6.24
CA GLY A 272 21.14 -5.29 -5.74
C GLY A 272 21.24 -4.96 -4.24
N THR A 273 21.01 -3.71 -3.89
CA THR A 273 21.05 -3.25 -2.49
C THR A 273 19.92 -2.30 -2.16
N LEU A 274 19.41 -2.33 -0.93
CA LEU A 274 18.43 -1.36 -0.44
C LEU A 274 19.12 -0.02 -0.08
N ASN A 275 19.39 0.80 -1.10
CA ASN A 275 20.13 2.06 -0.95
C ASN A 275 19.30 3.31 -1.30
N ASP A 276 18.03 3.18 -1.67
CA ASP A 276 17.17 4.28 -2.09
C ASP A 276 16.17 4.72 -0.99
N PRO A 277 15.51 5.88 -1.12
CA PRO A 277 14.55 6.37 -0.14
C PRO A 277 13.13 5.81 -0.35
N TYR A 278 12.93 4.63 -0.92
CA TYR A 278 11.59 4.06 -1.14
C TYR A 278 11.24 3.06 -0.01
N GLU A 279 10.55 1.97 -0.28
CA GLU A 279 10.06 0.98 0.70
C GLU A 279 11.20 0.34 1.48
N GLY A 280 12.30 0.00 0.80
CA GLY A 280 13.47 -0.67 1.39
C GLY A 280 14.11 0.11 2.53
N GLU A 281 13.80 1.40 2.67
CA GLU A 281 14.19 2.22 3.83
C GLU A 281 13.61 1.69 5.14
N LEU A 282 12.45 1.03 5.13
CA LEU A 282 11.87 0.37 6.29
C LEU A 282 12.79 -0.71 6.87
N PHE A 283 13.37 -1.55 6.01
CA PHE A 283 14.32 -2.57 6.46
C PHE A 283 15.64 -1.97 6.94
N MET A 284 16.09 -0.86 6.32
CA MET A 284 17.24 -0.10 6.82
C MET A 284 17.02 0.34 8.26
N TRP A 285 15.85 0.87 8.61
CA TRP A 285 15.55 1.26 9.99
C TRP A 285 15.55 0.08 10.96
N TRP A 286 15.08 -1.09 10.51
CA TRP A 286 15.13 -2.29 11.34
C TRP A 286 16.57 -2.68 11.69
N LEU A 287 17.48 -2.66 10.70
CA LEU A 287 18.92 -2.86 10.93
C LEU A 287 19.53 -1.76 11.80
N TYR A 288 19.18 -0.51 11.54
CA TYR A 288 19.71 0.66 12.23
C TYR A 288 19.39 0.61 13.74
N PHE A 289 18.16 0.27 14.12
CA PHE A 289 17.74 0.21 15.52
C PHE A 289 18.08 -1.12 16.20
N PHE A 290 17.87 -2.24 15.49
CA PHE A 290 17.83 -3.56 16.13
C PHE A 290 18.84 -4.57 15.59
N GLY A 291 19.56 -4.26 14.52
CA GLY A 291 20.54 -5.16 13.90
C GLY A 291 21.85 -5.35 14.69
N GLY A 292 22.00 -4.71 15.86
CA GLY A 292 23.22 -4.77 16.66
C GLY A 292 24.43 -4.13 15.98
N LEU A 293 24.20 -3.19 15.04
CA LEU A 293 25.25 -2.54 14.28
C LEU A 293 26.04 -1.54 15.12
N SER A 294 27.35 -1.46 14.87
CA SER A 294 28.21 -0.41 15.43
C SER A 294 27.77 0.97 14.93
N ASN A 295 28.13 2.04 15.66
CA ASN A 295 27.87 3.41 15.20
C ASN A 295 28.47 3.69 13.82
N ALA A 296 29.66 3.16 13.52
CA ALA A 296 30.28 3.28 12.21
C ALA A 296 29.41 2.64 11.10
N ASN A 297 28.88 1.45 11.36
CA ASN A 297 28.01 0.74 10.42
C ASN A 297 26.65 1.42 10.25
N LYS A 298 26.08 1.98 11.33
CA LYS A 298 24.88 2.83 11.26
C LYS A 298 25.12 4.07 10.39
N GLN A 299 26.25 4.75 10.56
CA GLN A 299 26.60 5.89 9.70
C GLN A 299 26.84 5.48 8.25
N ALA A 300 27.43 4.29 8.02
CA ALA A 300 27.61 3.75 6.68
C ALA A 300 26.28 3.46 5.98
N LEU A 301 25.26 2.91 6.69
CA LEU A 301 23.90 2.73 6.15
C LEU A 301 23.35 4.04 5.59
N LEU A 302 23.45 5.12 6.36
CA LEU A 302 22.99 6.44 5.92
C LEU A 302 23.83 6.98 4.76
N ALA A 303 25.15 6.83 4.83
CA ALA A 303 26.07 7.34 3.83
C ALA A 303 25.85 6.75 2.44
N VAL A 304 25.58 5.44 2.33
CA VAL A 304 25.33 4.81 1.02
C VAL A 304 23.97 5.19 0.43
N LYS A 305 23.03 5.65 1.25
CA LYS A 305 21.69 6.08 0.81
C LYS A 305 21.63 7.53 0.35
N ARG A 306 22.48 8.40 0.90
CA ARG A 306 22.52 9.83 0.58
C ARG A 306 22.58 10.16 -0.93
N PRO A 307 23.29 9.42 -1.79
CA PRO A 307 23.28 9.71 -3.22
C PRO A 307 21.92 9.51 -3.89
N GLN A 308 21.08 8.61 -3.38
CA GLN A 308 19.75 8.29 -3.93
C GLN A 308 18.66 9.24 -3.41
N LEU A 309 18.90 9.97 -2.31
CA LEU A 309 18.02 11.05 -1.88
C LEU A 309 18.30 12.31 -2.71
N VAL A 310 17.51 12.50 -3.77
CA VAL A 310 17.70 13.55 -4.78
C VAL A 310 16.53 14.52 -4.77
N ARG A 311 16.86 15.81 -4.87
CA ARG A 311 15.89 16.89 -5.07
C ARG A 311 15.61 17.08 -6.56
N LYS A 312 14.33 17.10 -6.94
CA LYS A 312 13.88 17.46 -8.30
C LYS A 312 12.86 18.59 -8.24
N GLU A 313 12.72 19.28 -9.36
CA GLU A 313 11.68 20.28 -9.58
C GLU A 313 10.80 19.80 -10.72
N TYR A 314 9.51 19.59 -10.44
CA TYR A 314 8.52 19.32 -11.46
C TYR A 314 8.08 20.63 -12.12
N GLN A 315 8.05 20.66 -13.45
CA GLN A 315 7.50 21.75 -14.24
C GLN A 315 6.79 21.18 -15.47
N MET A 316 5.50 21.50 -15.63
CA MET A 316 4.75 21.20 -16.84
C MET A 316 3.68 22.26 -17.07
N GLY A 317 3.71 22.91 -18.23
CA GLY A 317 2.80 24.02 -18.53
C GLY A 317 2.86 25.10 -17.45
N ASN A 318 1.70 25.46 -16.91
CA ASN A 318 1.54 26.44 -15.81
C ASN A 318 1.65 25.82 -14.40
N ILE A 319 1.91 24.51 -14.27
CA ILE A 319 2.10 23.83 -13.00
C ILE A 319 3.59 23.74 -12.69
N GLY A 320 4.00 24.39 -11.60
CA GLY A 320 5.37 24.38 -11.10
C GLY A 320 6.09 25.73 -11.20
N PRO A 321 7.35 25.80 -10.72
CA PRO A 321 8.13 24.65 -10.24
C PRO A 321 7.60 24.11 -8.90
N ILE A 322 7.58 22.79 -8.73
CA ILE A 322 7.24 22.13 -7.46
C ILE A 322 8.39 21.22 -7.05
N THR A 323 8.93 21.43 -5.85
CA THR A 323 10.05 20.65 -5.34
C THR A 323 9.58 19.30 -4.79
N VAL A 324 10.20 18.21 -5.22
CA VAL A 324 9.87 16.84 -4.79
C VAL A 324 11.14 16.00 -4.54
N GLN A 325 10.98 14.87 -3.86
CA GLN A 325 11.95 13.78 -3.90
C GLN A 325 11.92 13.12 -5.28
N GLU A 326 13.07 12.87 -5.90
CA GLU A 326 13.12 12.03 -7.11
C GLU A 326 12.55 10.64 -6.81
N GLY A 327 11.68 10.14 -7.68
CA GLY A 327 11.15 8.78 -7.60
C GLY A 327 12.01 7.79 -8.38
N PHE A 328 11.79 6.50 -8.19
CA PHE A 328 12.35 5.48 -9.09
C PHE A 328 11.66 5.58 -10.45
N TRP A 329 10.35 5.36 -10.45
CA TRP A 329 9.40 5.79 -11.49
C TRP A 329 8.46 6.89 -10.98
N PHE A 330 8.54 7.29 -9.71
CA PHE A 330 7.53 8.12 -9.06
C PHE A 330 6.15 7.44 -9.01
N SER A 331 6.15 6.11 -9.04
CA SER A 331 4.98 5.30 -8.75
C SER A 331 4.42 5.66 -7.37
N ALA A 332 3.11 5.55 -7.17
CA ALA A 332 2.54 5.76 -5.84
C ALA A 332 3.12 4.78 -4.81
N HIS A 333 3.42 3.55 -5.22
CA HIS A 333 3.93 2.48 -4.35
C HIS A 333 5.18 2.92 -3.55
N GLU A 334 6.08 3.69 -4.19
CA GLU A 334 7.34 4.25 -3.62
C GLU A 334 7.19 5.05 -2.31
N GLN A 335 5.96 5.47 -1.98
CA GLN A 335 5.63 6.19 -0.76
C GLN A 335 5.13 5.29 0.38
N TRP A 336 5.21 3.96 0.24
CA TRP A 336 4.70 2.98 1.19
C TRP A 336 5.06 3.27 2.65
N LYS A 337 6.33 3.62 2.87
CA LYS A 337 6.91 3.85 4.20
C LYS A 337 6.16 4.89 5.05
N LEU A 338 5.40 5.79 4.40
CA LEU A 338 4.56 6.78 5.08
C LEU A 338 3.39 6.13 5.83
N LEU A 339 2.95 4.94 5.40
CA LEU A 339 1.92 4.17 6.10
C LEU A 339 2.45 3.57 7.39
N GLU A 340 3.74 3.28 7.49
CA GLU A 340 4.27 2.40 8.55
C GLU A 340 5.07 3.12 9.63
N LEU A 341 5.80 4.18 9.26
CA LEU A 341 6.63 4.95 10.18
C LEU A 341 6.24 6.43 10.19
N PRO A 342 6.51 7.17 11.29
CA PRO A 342 6.02 8.53 11.51
C PRO A 342 6.79 9.60 10.72
N TYR A 343 7.06 9.36 9.43
CA TYR A 343 7.69 10.33 8.52
C TYR A 343 6.92 11.65 8.46
N LEU A 344 5.58 11.59 8.45
CA LEU A 344 4.73 12.77 8.37
C LEU A 344 4.69 13.59 9.68
N SER A 345 5.28 13.08 10.78
CA SER A 345 5.51 13.86 12.00
C SER A 345 6.69 14.84 11.87
N ILE A 346 7.46 14.76 10.78
CA ILE A 346 8.61 15.61 10.51
C ILE A 346 8.17 16.71 9.54
N PRO A 347 8.12 18.00 9.94
CA PRO A 347 7.50 19.06 9.13
C PRO A 347 8.08 19.19 7.72
N LEU A 348 9.40 19.06 7.56
CA LEU A 348 10.04 19.11 6.24
C LEU A 348 9.57 17.96 5.34
N VAL A 349 9.52 16.74 5.89
CA VAL A 349 9.12 15.54 5.16
C VAL A 349 7.64 15.62 4.80
N GLN A 350 6.78 16.02 5.73
CA GLN A 350 5.35 16.23 5.47
C GLN A 350 5.11 17.21 4.32
N ARG A 351 5.81 18.36 4.33
CA ARG A 351 5.70 19.37 3.26
C ARG A 351 6.19 18.86 1.90
N LEU A 352 7.29 18.09 1.90
CA LEU A 352 7.88 17.50 0.70
C LEU A 352 6.95 16.44 0.07
N PHE A 353 6.36 15.57 0.88
CA PHE A 353 5.42 14.55 0.38
C PHE A 353 4.06 15.15 0.01
N LEU A 354 3.60 16.22 0.67
CA LEU A 354 2.45 16.98 0.17
C LEU A 354 2.73 17.61 -1.21
N ASN A 355 3.96 18.08 -1.45
CA ASN A 355 4.39 18.51 -2.78
C ASN A 355 4.37 17.37 -3.81
N ALA A 356 4.73 16.14 -3.42
CA ALA A 356 4.63 14.99 -4.31
C ALA A 356 3.18 14.77 -4.77
N GLU A 357 2.20 14.95 -3.88
CA GLU A 357 0.79 14.77 -4.22
C GLU A 357 0.20 15.95 -5.02
N ARG A 358 0.72 17.17 -4.83
CA ARG A 358 0.46 18.30 -5.75
C ARG A 358 0.91 17.95 -7.17
N VAL A 359 2.12 17.41 -7.31
CA VAL A 359 2.61 16.98 -8.62
C VAL A 359 1.77 15.83 -9.16
N ARG A 360 1.52 14.78 -8.38
CA ARG A 360 0.80 13.58 -8.84
C ARG A 360 -0.58 13.93 -9.40
N THR A 361 -1.37 14.66 -8.63
CA THR A 361 -2.72 15.07 -9.03
C THR A 361 -2.69 16.05 -10.21
N CYS A 362 -1.81 17.07 -10.19
CA CYS A 362 -1.79 18.07 -11.25
C CYS A 362 -1.13 17.59 -12.54
N ASN A 363 -0.22 16.63 -12.48
CA ASN A 363 0.37 15.97 -13.64
C ASN A 363 -0.70 15.22 -14.46
N SER A 364 -1.57 14.48 -13.78
CA SER A 364 -2.69 13.81 -14.44
C SER A 364 -3.71 14.83 -14.96
N ALA A 365 -4.04 15.86 -14.18
CA ALA A 365 -5.02 16.86 -14.57
C ALA A 365 -4.59 17.67 -15.83
N ILE A 366 -3.33 18.09 -15.93
CA ILE A 366 -2.84 18.88 -17.08
C ILE A 366 -2.67 18.05 -18.35
N GLN A 367 -2.43 16.74 -18.20
CA GLN A 367 -2.29 15.80 -19.31
C GLN A 367 -3.61 15.10 -19.67
N HIS A 368 -4.72 15.44 -19.00
CA HIS A 368 -6.02 14.80 -19.21
C HIS A 368 -6.00 13.28 -19.01
N ILE A 369 -5.27 12.82 -18.00
CA ILE A 369 -5.17 11.40 -17.63
C ILE A 369 -6.31 11.10 -16.63
N PRO A 370 -7.22 10.16 -16.90
CA PRO A 370 -8.38 9.84 -16.08
C PRO A 370 -8.01 8.89 -14.92
N GLY A 371 -6.96 9.26 -14.18
CA GLY A 371 -6.38 8.45 -13.12
C GLY A 371 -4.96 8.87 -12.79
N MET A 372 -4.30 8.11 -11.92
CA MET A 372 -2.88 8.28 -11.60
C MET A 372 -2.15 6.93 -11.71
N PHE A 373 -0.82 7.00 -11.73
CA PHE A 373 0.05 5.88 -12.04
C PHE A 373 0.68 5.26 -10.79
N ALA A 374 0.78 3.94 -10.81
CA ALA A 374 1.56 3.15 -9.89
C ALA A 374 1.79 1.75 -10.49
N SER A 375 2.82 1.05 -10.03
CA SER A 375 3.18 -0.30 -10.51
C SER A 375 2.01 -1.29 -10.35
N VAL A 376 1.56 -1.95 -11.41
CA VAL A 376 0.28 -2.68 -11.38
C VAL A 376 0.22 -3.82 -12.39
N ASN A 377 -0.65 -4.82 -12.17
CA ASN A 377 -0.90 -5.82 -13.21
C ASN A 377 -1.55 -5.18 -14.45
N ASN A 378 -1.11 -5.63 -15.63
CA ASN A 378 -1.63 -5.19 -16.90
C ASN A 378 -3.03 -5.80 -17.15
N SER A 379 -3.64 -5.41 -18.27
CA SER A 379 -4.96 -5.85 -18.69
C SER A 379 -5.07 -7.36 -18.84
N THR A 380 -6.30 -7.86 -18.82
CA THR A 380 -6.59 -9.27 -19.05
C THR A 380 -6.87 -9.53 -20.53
N ASP A 381 -6.36 -10.62 -21.09
CA ASP A 381 -6.64 -11.02 -22.46
C ASP A 381 -8.02 -11.72 -22.62
N SER A 382 -8.32 -12.15 -23.84
CA SER A 382 -9.57 -12.87 -24.13
C SER A 382 -9.70 -14.23 -23.42
N SER A 383 -8.61 -14.79 -22.90
CA SER A 383 -8.62 -16.04 -22.13
C SER A 383 -8.89 -15.83 -20.64
N GLY A 384 -8.94 -14.57 -20.18
CA GLY A 384 -9.09 -14.26 -18.77
C GLY A 384 -7.77 -14.22 -18.00
N GLN A 385 -6.63 -14.19 -18.69
CA GLN A 385 -5.30 -14.16 -18.06
C GLN A 385 -4.67 -12.76 -18.12
N ILE A 386 -3.92 -12.39 -17.08
CA ILE A 386 -3.16 -11.13 -17.03
C ILE A 386 -2.01 -11.20 -18.05
N ILE A 387 -1.89 -10.19 -18.92
CA ILE A 387 -0.89 -10.20 -20.01
C ILE A 387 0.52 -9.80 -19.56
N GLY A 388 0.66 -9.27 -18.34
CA GLY A 388 1.95 -8.88 -17.78
C GLY A 388 1.80 -8.02 -16.53
N TYR A 389 2.94 -7.57 -16.00
CA TYR A 389 3.00 -6.64 -14.88
C TYR A 389 3.75 -5.38 -15.31
N ILE A 390 3.16 -4.21 -15.05
CA ILE A 390 3.72 -2.91 -15.38
C ILE A 390 4.40 -2.36 -14.13
N SER A 391 5.72 -2.52 -14.03
CA SER A 391 6.49 -1.92 -12.94
C SER A 391 6.68 -0.41 -13.13
N ASP A 392 6.86 0.01 -14.37
CA ASP A 392 7.37 1.32 -14.80
C ASP A 392 6.27 2.35 -15.08
N ALA A 393 5.25 2.42 -14.21
CA ALA A 393 4.18 3.40 -14.29
C ALA A 393 4.36 4.54 -13.27
N GLY A 394 4.55 5.77 -13.74
CA GLY A 394 4.76 6.93 -12.86
C GLY A 394 4.92 8.27 -13.59
N ILE A 395 5.86 9.13 -13.17
CA ILE A 395 6.01 10.52 -13.70
C ILE A 395 7.44 10.78 -14.21
N PRO A 396 7.70 10.58 -15.52
CA PRO A 396 9.06 10.56 -16.08
C PRO A 396 9.96 11.76 -15.72
N SER A 397 9.40 12.97 -15.69
CA SER A 397 10.18 14.21 -15.51
C SER A 397 10.86 14.33 -14.14
N ILE A 398 10.46 13.52 -13.16
CA ILE A 398 10.94 13.58 -11.77
C ILE A 398 11.33 12.19 -11.25
N SER A 399 11.69 11.31 -12.17
CA SER A 399 12.06 9.92 -11.90
C SER A 399 13.51 9.66 -12.31
N ASN A 400 14.11 8.65 -11.68
CA ASN A 400 15.43 8.16 -12.01
C ASN A 400 15.42 7.27 -13.26
N GLN A 401 14.41 6.42 -13.40
CA GLN A 401 14.26 5.52 -14.54
C GLN A 401 13.83 6.27 -15.81
N THR A 402 14.14 5.69 -16.97
CA THR A 402 13.93 6.33 -18.28
C THR A 402 12.88 5.65 -19.15
N THR A 403 12.45 4.45 -18.78
CA THR A 403 11.42 3.67 -19.49
C THR A 403 10.14 3.72 -18.69
N PHE A 404 9.02 3.92 -19.37
CA PHE A 404 7.71 4.02 -18.77
C PHE A 404 6.63 3.41 -19.67
N GLU A 405 5.66 2.76 -19.04
CA GLU A 405 4.37 2.38 -19.63
C GLU A 405 3.27 3.16 -18.90
N LEU A 406 2.65 4.12 -19.62
CA LEU A 406 1.73 5.12 -19.07
C LEU A 406 0.31 5.00 -19.65
N ASP A 407 -0.04 3.84 -20.19
CA ASP A 407 -1.34 3.59 -20.78
C ASP A 407 -2.32 2.87 -19.83
N VAL A 408 -1.89 2.56 -18.60
CA VAL A 408 -2.71 1.95 -17.54
C VAL A 408 -2.70 2.81 -16.27
N VAL A 409 -3.87 3.04 -15.69
CA VAL A 409 -4.06 3.70 -14.39
C VAL A 409 -4.73 2.74 -13.40
N THR A 410 -4.56 3.02 -12.11
CA THR A 410 -5.03 2.12 -11.05
C THR A 410 -5.59 2.87 -9.85
N PRO A 411 -6.71 2.42 -9.25
CA PRO A 411 -7.32 3.11 -8.11
C PRO A 411 -6.39 3.30 -6.92
N TYR A 412 -5.44 2.39 -6.67
CA TYR A 412 -4.55 2.52 -5.51
C TYR A 412 -3.51 3.63 -5.61
N SER A 413 -3.28 4.16 -6.82
CA SER A 413 -2.39 5.31 -7.01
C SER A 413 -2.77 6.54 -6.18
N VAL A 414 -4.00 6.59 -5.63
CA VAL A 414 -4.49 7.64 -4.74
C VAL A 414 -4.05 7.50 -3.29
N PHE A 415 -3.50 6.35 -2.86
CA PHE A 415 -3.23 6.09 -1.45
C PHE A 415 -2.32 7.15 -0.80
N PRO A 416 -1.29 7.72 -1.47
CA PRO A 416 -0.48 8.74 -0.81
C PRO A 416 -1.25 10.06 -0.70
N VAL A 417 -2.08 10.42 -1.70
CA VAL A 417 -3.01 11.57 -1.62
C VAL A 417 -3.96 11.41 -0.43
N MET A 418 -4.44 10.19 -0.18
CA MET A 418 -5.36 9.86 0.93
C MET A 418 -4.81 10.26 2.30
N LEU A 419 -3.48 10.20 2.48
CA LEU A 419 -2.81 10.59 3.73
C LEU A 419 -2.80 12.11 3.99
N PHE A 420 -3.08 12.92 2.95
CA PHE A 420 -3.09 14.38 3.04
C PHE A 420 -4.48 14.98 2.86
N ASP A 421 -5.27 14.47 1.92
CA ASP A 421 -6.62 14.95 1.62
C ASP A 421 -7.51 13.81 1.12
N ARG A 422 -8.36 13.32 2.04
CA ARG A 422 -9.33 12.23 1.79
C ARG A 422 -10.33 12.57 0.68
N GLY A 423 -10.76 13.83 0.57
CA GLY A 423 -11.74 14.26 -0.43
C GLY A 423 -11.16 14.23 -1.84
N VAL A 424 -9.97 14.81 -2.02
CA VAL A 424 -9.28 14.80 -3.31
C VAL A 424 -8.89 13.37 -3.71
N ALA A 425 -8.39 12.56 -2.76
CA ALA A 425 -8.05 11.17 -3.03
C ALA A 425 -9.27 10.36 -3.53
N PHE A 426 -10.42 10.50 -2.87
CA PHE A 426 -11.63 9.83 -3.32
C PHE A 426 -12.21 10.41 -4.60
N ALA A 427 -12.00 11.69 -4.92
CA ALA A 427 -12.38 12.23 -6.23
C ALA A 427 -11.62 11.52 -7.37
N TRP A 428 -10.31 11.30 -7.22
CA TRP A 428 -9.51 10.53 -8.18
C TRP A 428 -9.89 9.04 -8.20
N TRP A 429 -10.13 8.44 -7.04
CA TRP A 429 -10.57 7.04 -6.96
C TRP A 429 -11.93 6.85 -7.64
N LEU A 430 -12.87 7.77 -7.40
CA LEU A 430 -14.21 7.80 -8.00
C LEU A 430 -14.14 7.85 -9.52
N ASP A 431 -13.26 8.71 -10.08
CA ASP A 431 -13.13 8.87 -11.52
C ASP A 431 -12.68 7.57 -12.20
N MET A 432 -11.64 6.92 -11.65
CA MET A 432 -11.20 5.60 -12.12
C MET A 432 -12.27 4.52 -11.91
N ALA A 433 -12.91 4.49 -10.74
CA ALA A 433 -13.93 3.49 -10.40
C ALA A 433 -15.20 3.60 -11.27
N LYS A 434 -15.50 4.79 -11.82
CA LYS A 434 -16.59 4.97 -12.80
C LYS A 434 -16.31 4.31 -14.15
N GLY A 435 -15.06 4.06 -14.50
CA GLY A 435 -14.67 3.30 -15.68
C GLY A 435 -15.36 1.94 -15.75
N LYS A 436 -15.62 1.43 -16.95
CA LYS A 436 -16.29 0.14 -17.14
C LYS A 436 -15.51 -0.98 -16.45
N LYS A 437 -16.21 -1.91 -15.80
CA LYS A 437 -15.63 -3.02 -15.02
C LYS A 437 -14.69 -2.61 -13.89
N MET A 438 -14.61 -1.33 -13.50
CA MET A 438 -13.74 -0.87 -12.41
C MET A 438 -14.36 -1.02 -11.00
N GLN A 439 -15.56 -1.57 -10.91
CA GLN A 439 -16.14 -2.11 -9.67
C GLN A 439 -16.62 -3.54 -9.91
N ASN A 440 -16.44 -4.39 -8.90
CA ASN A 440 -16.80 -5.80 -8.89
C ASN A 440 -17.36 -6.20 -7.50
N PRO A 441 -17.89 -7.42 -7.31
CA PRO A 441 -18.42 -7.88 -6.02
C PRO A 441 -17.44 -7.89 -4.84
N TYR A 442 -16.16 -7.58 -5.08
CA TYR A 442 -15.08 -7.48 -4.11
C TYR A 442 -14.49 -6.05 -4.02
N GLY A 443 -15.17 -5.03 -4.55
CA GLY A 443 -14.75 -3.62 -4.51
C GLY A 443 -14.19 -3.12 -5.84
N SER A 444 -13.15 -2.28 -5.79
CA SER A 444 -12.41 -1.83 -6.98
C SER A 444 -11.72 -2.98 -7.71
N THR A 445 -11.59 -2.82 -9.01
CA THR A 445 -10.79 -3.71 -9.87
C THR A 445 -9.35 -3.19 -9.98
N GLU A 446 -8.40 -4.09 -10.24
CA GLU A 446 -6.95 -3.85 -10.28
C GLU A 446 -6.54 -2.58 -11.06
N SER A 447 -6.88 -2.49 -12.34
CA SER A 447 -6.44 -1.40 -13.22
C SER A 447 -7.27 -1.30 -14.49
N THR A 448 -7.23 -0.14 -15.14
CA THR A 448 -7.83 0.10 -16.47
C THR A 448 -6.86 0.82 -17.37
N ARG A 449 -6.95 0.56 -18.68
CA ARG A 449 -6.29 1.43 -19.65
C ARG A 449 -6.87 2.84 -19.58
N VAL A 450 -6.01 3.83 -19.80
CA VAL A 450 -6.37 5.26 -19.89
C VAL A 450 -7.42 5.52 -20.97
N ASP A 451 -7.36 4.76 -22.06
CA ASP A 451 -8.29 4.82 -23.19
C ASP A 451 -9.60 4.03 -22.97
N GLY A 452 -9.74 3.32 -21.85
CA GLY A 452 -10.93 2.53 -21.50
C GLY A 452 -11.15 1.27 -22.36
N THR A 453 -10.17 0.86 -23.16
CA THR A 453 -10.30 -0.29 -24.08
C THR A 453 -10.08 -1.65 -23.41
N ALA A 454 -9.39 -1.69 -22.27
CA ALA A 454 -9.14 -2.92 -21.52
C ALA A 454 -9.00 -2.66 -20.01
N VAL A 455 -9.22 -3.72 -19.23
CA VAL A 455 -9.20 -3.73 -17.77
C VAL A 455 -8.43 -4.98 -17.32
N SER A 456 -7.71 -4.89 -16.20
CA SER A 456 -7.18 -6.06 -15.52
C SER A 456 -8.28 -6.67 -14.66
N SER A 457 -8.90 -7.76 -15.13
CA SER A 457 -9.92 -8.53 -14.41
C SER A 457 -9.30 -9.34 -13.26
N PHE A 458 -8.76 -8.60 -12.29
CA PHE A 458 -8.03 -9.10 -11.14
C PHE A 458 -8.35 -8.24 -9.91
N VAL A 459 -8.17 -8.81 -8.73
CA VAL A 459 -8.21 -8.11 -7.44
C VAL A 459 -7.04 -8.54 -6.59
N SER A 460 -6.29 -7.57 -6.08
CA SER A 460 -5.04 -7.81 -5.35
C SER A 460 -4.97 -6.98 -4.07
N TRP A 461 -4.09 -7.37 -3.13
CA TRP A 461 -3.91 -6.56 -1.91
C TRP A 461 -3.33 -5.16 -2.22
N ASP A 462 -2.36 -5.06 -3.15
CA ASP A 462 -1.72 -3.78 -3.53
C ASP A 462 -2.73 -2.80 -4.08
N SER A 463 -3.50 -3.25 -5.07
CA SER A 463 -4.36 -2.36 -5.83
C SER A 463 -5.62 -1.94 -5.06
N LYS A 464 -5.84 -2.52 -3.88
CA LYS A 464 -7.09 -2.38 -3.11
C LYS A 464 -6.81 -1.94 -1.69
N ILE A 465 -6.18 -2.80 -0.91
CA ILE A 465 -6.13 -2.68 0.54
C ILE A 465 -5.07 -1.68 0.98
N THR A 466 -4.11 -1.35 0.12
CA THR A 466 -3.25 -0.16 0.32
C THR A 466 -4.08 1.11 0.49
N THR A 467 -5.08 1.32 -0.37
CA THR A 467 -5.99 2.47 -0.28
C THR A 467 -6.86 2.40 0.98
N VAL A 468 -7.31 1.21 1.37
CA VAL A 468 -8.05 1.00 2.61
C VAL A 468 -7.20 1.40 3.81
N VAL A 469 -5.97 0.91 3.92
CA VAL A 469 -5.06 1.23 5.02
C VAL A 469 -4.70 2.72 5.03
N ALA A 470 -4.49 3.35 3.87
CA ALA A 470 -4.28 4.80 3.80
C ALA A 470 -5.51 5.59 4.26
N ASN A 471 -6.73 5.13 3.92
CA ASN A 471 -7.98 5.71 4.43
C ASN A 471 -8.13 5.56 5.95
N LEU A 472 -7.53 4.52 6.54
CA LEU A 472 -7.43 4.32 7.99
C LEU A 472 -6.27 5.13 8.63
N GLY A 473 -5.48 5.86 7.83
CA GLY A 473 -4.35 6.68 8.30
C GLY A 473 -3.02 5.94 8.41
N GLY A 474 -2.90 4.72 7.85
CA GLY A 474 -1.73 3.87 8.05
C GLY A 474 -1.60 3.40 9.51
N VAL A 475 -0.46 2.82 9.87
CA VAL A 475 -0.13 2.38 11.24
C VAL A 475 1.03 3.14 11.87
N ALA A 476 1.51 4.21 11.22
CA ALA A 476 2.62 5.04 11.67
C ALA A 476 2.44 5.56 13.11
N GLU A 477 1.22 5.87 13.56
CA GLU A 477 0.95 6.32 14.93
C GLU A 477 1.08 5.20 15.97
N PHE A 478 0.63 3.98 15.64
CA PHE A 478 0.85 2.80 16.48
C PHE A 478 2.35 2.49 16.57
N ALA A 479 3.06 2.51 15.43
CA ALA A 479 4.50 2.34 15.40
C ALA A 479 5.21 3.41 16.24
N ALA A 480 4.87 4.69 16.07
CA ALA A 480 5.42 5.80 16.86
C ALA A 480 5.22 5.61 18.36
N SER A 481 4.03 5.17 18.78
CA SER A 481 3.69 4.92 20.18
C SER A 481 4.57 3.82 20.79
N LYS A 482 4.88 2.78 20.02
CA LYS A 482 5.83 1.75 20.47
C LYS A 482 7.28 2.19 20.35
N MET A 483 7.67 2.94 19.32
CA MET A 483 9.02 3.53 19.19
C MET A 483 9.36 4.45 20.37
N LYS A 484 8.38 5.20 20.90
CA LYS A 484 8.54 6.02 22.12
C LYS A 484 8.81 5.14 23.35
N ARG A 485 8.09 4.01 23.48
CA ARG A 485 8.31 3.03 24.55
C ARG A 485 9.66 2.31 24.44
N ASP A 486 10.08 2.01 23.22
CA ASP A 486 11.35 1.34 22.93
C ASP A 486 12.53 2.34 22.88
N GLY A 487 12.28 3.64 23.06
CA GLY A 487 13.32 4.68 23.16
C GLY A 487 14.01 5.06 21.85
N ILE A 488 13.41 4.75 20.70
CA ILE A 488 14.00 4.96 19.35
C ILE A 488 13.30 6.05 18.52
N TYR A 489 12.19 6.61 19.03
CA TYR A 489 11.40 7.62 18.31
C TYR A 489 12.18 8.90 18.05
N ASP A 490 12.83 9.48 19.07
CA ASP A 490 13.55 10.74 18.91
C ASP A 490 14.74 10.58 17.96
N GLU A 491 15.46 9.45 18.03
CA GLU A 491 16.56 9.15 17.09
C GLU A 491 16.05 9.02 15.64
N PHE A 492 14.90 8.38 15.42
CA PHE A 492 14.27 8.33 14.09
C PHE A 492 13.98 9.74 13.55
N ILE A 493 13.35 10.59 14.37
CA ILE A 493 13.00 11.96 13.99
C ILE A 493 14.27 12.76 13.66
N ASP A 494 15.27 12.73 14.53
CA ASP A 494 16.51 13.49 14.38
C ASP A 494 17.32 13.05 13.15
N VAL A 495 17.48 11.75 12.95
CA VAL A 495 18.22 11.22 11.80
C VAL A 495 17.48 11.56 10.52
N THR A 496 16.18 11.31 10.45
CA THR A 496 15.39 11.58 9.23
C THR A 496 15.37 13.08 8.91
N GLN A 497 15.12 13.93 9.91
CA GLN A 497 15.15 15.39 9.76
C GLN A 497 16.51 15.89 9.28
N ARG A 498 17.61 15.29 9.74
CA ARG A 498 18.97 15.60 9.28
C ARG A 498 19.19 15.17 7.83
N GLU A 499 18.89 13.93 7.47
CA GLU A 499 19.15 13.41 6.13
C GLU A 499 18.31 14.14 5.06
N TYR A 500 17.02 14.39 5.31
CA TYR A 500 16.20 15.24 4.44
C TYR A 500 16.63 16.70 4.47
N GLY A 501 16.95 17.25 5.64
CA GLY A 501 17.41 18.64 5.79
C GLY A 501 18.70 18.94 5.00
N MET A 502 19.60 17.97 4.87
CA MET A 502 20.81 18.12 4.04
C MET A 502 20.49 18.25 2.55
N LYS A 503 19.48 17.53 2.05
CA LYS A 503 19.13 17.50 0.61
C LYS A 503 18.11 18.57 0.21
N PHE A 504 17.23 18.92 1.12
CA PHE A 504 16.16 19.90 0.93
C PHE A 504 16.38 21.14 1.81
N SER A 505 17.63 21.60 1.88
CA SER A 505 18.04 22.77 2.67
C SER A 505 17.53 24.10 2.11
N GLN A 506 17.27 24.15 0.80
CA GLN A 506 16.65 25.31 0.14
C GLN A 506 15.12 25.28 0.30
N PRO A 507 14.45 26.44 0.32
CA PRO A 507 13.00 26.52 0.32
C PRO A 507 12.36 25.60 -0.74
N LEU A 508 11.25 24.96 -0.39
CA LEU A 508 10.50 24.12 -1.31
C LEU A 508 9.68 25.03 -2.24
N ASN A 509 9.78 24.82 -3.55
CA ASN A 509 8.93 25.49 -4.52
C ASN A 509 7.56 24.80 -4.59
N GLY A 510 6.56 25.53 -5.06
CA GLY A 510 5.24 24.96 -5.37
C GLY A 510 4.33 24.70 -4.17
N GLU A 511 4.72 25.10 -2.95
CA GLU A 511 3.94 24.83 -1.73
C GLU A 511 2.55 25.50 -1.69
N ARG A 512 2.29 26.46 -2.58
CA ARG A 512 0.99 27.13 -2.72
C ARG A 512 0.12 26.53 -3.83
N GLN A 513 0.63 25.59 -4.62
CA GLN A 513 -0.15 24.89 -5.62
C GLN A 513 -1.21 24.04 -4.90
N PRO A 514 -2.51 24.20 -5.15
CA PRO A 514 -3.51 23.30 -4.62
C PRO A 514 -3.37 21.91 -5.26
N LEU A 515 -3.83 20.88 -4.55
CA LEU A 515 -4.05 19.57 -5.17
C LEU A 515 -5.08 19.73 -6.30
N CYS A 516 -4.85 19.04 -7.42
CA CYS A 516 -5.75 19.11 -8.57
C CYS A 516 -6.82 18.01 -8.49
N LEU A 517 -8.00 18.31 -9.04
CA LEU A 517 -9.09 17.34 -9.20
C LEU A 517 -9.02 16.70 -10.61
N PRO A 518 -9.66 15.52 -10.81
CA PRO A 518 -9.80 14.92 -12.13
C PRO A 518 -10.39 15.89 -13.17
N THR A 519 -9.80 15.90 -14.37
CA THR A 519 -10.23 16.75 -15.51
C THR A 519 -10.63 15.94 -16.74
N ALA A 520 -10.47 14.63 -16.69
CA ALA A 520 -10.83 13.65 -17.71
C ALA A 520 -11.48 12.46 -17.02
N THR A 521 -12.29 11.70 -17.76
CA THR A 521 -12.96 10.47 -17.28
C THR A 521 -12.51 9.30 -18.15
N VAL A 522 -12.46 8.08 -17.60
CA VAL A 522 -12.14 6.88 -18.37
C VAL A 522 -13.16 6.71 -19.51
N PRO A 523 -12.74 6.65 -20.79
CA PRO A 523 -13.67 6.54 -21.92
C PRO A 523 -14.49 5.24 -21.89
N ASP A 524 -15.73 5.30 -22.37
CA ASP A 524 -16.52 4.10 -22.67
C ASP A 524 -16.18 3.62 -24.09
N ALA A 525 -15.24 2.67 -24.19
CA ALA A 525 -14.79 2.10 -25.46
C ALA A 525 -15.54 0.80 -25.85
N GLY A 526 -16.71 0.56 -25.28
CA GLY A 526 -17.54 -0.63 -25.57
C GLY A 526 -17.36 -1.80 -24.59
N LEU A 527 -16.59 -1.61 -23.51
CA LEU A 527 -16.58 -2.55 -22.40
C LEU A 527 -17.92 -2.53 -21.65
N VAL A 528 -18.36 -3.70 -21.19
CA VAL A 528 -19.59 -3.87 -20.41
C VAL A 528 -19.23 -4.17 -18.97
N ASP A 529 -19.89 -3.53 -18.01
CA ASP A 529 -19.70 -3.84 -16.58
C ASP A 529 -19.94 -5.31 -16.27
N TYR A 530 -19.31 -5.82 -15.21
CA TYR A 530 -19.53 -7.17 -14.74
C TYR A 530 -21.00 -7.40 -14.40
N THR A 531 -21.56 -8.55 -14.80
CA THR A 531 -23.00 -8.81 -14.60
C THR A 531 -23.39 -8.84 -13.12
N GLN A 532 -22.48 -9.20 -12.21
CA GLN A 532 -22.71 -9.18 -10.76
C GLN A 532 -22.41 -7.81 -10.10
N CYS A 533 -22.00 -6.81 -10.87
CA CYS A 533 -21.72 -5.47 -10.38
C CYS A 533 -22.06 -4.42 -11.44
N SER A 534 -23.36 -4.27 -11.72
CA SER A 534 -23.86 -3.38 -12.75
C SER A 534 -24.99 -2.49 -12.21
N LYS A 535 -25.46 -1.53 -13.01
CA LYS A 535 -26.60 -0.70 -12.61
C LYS A 535 -27.85 -1.59 -12.48
N GLY A 536 -28.31 -1.81 -11.25
CA GLY A 536 -29.51 -2.60 -10.93
C GLY A 536 -29.24 -3.98 -10.33
N SER A 537 -27.98 -4.37 -10.12
CA SER A 537 -27.58 -5.57 -9.36
C SER A 537 -27.51 -5.33 -7.86
#